data_AF-A0A2V7V711-F1
#
_entry.id   AF-A0A2V7V711-F1
#
_cell.length_a   1.000
_cell.length_b   1.000
_cell.length_c   1.000
_cell.angle_alpha   90.00
_cell.angle_beta   90.00
_cell.angle_gamma   90.00
#
_symmetry.space_group_name_H-M   'P 1'
#
loop_
_entity.id
_entity.type
_entity.pdbx_description
1 polymer ?
#
loop_
_entity_poly.entity_id
_entity_poly.type
_entity_poly.pdbx_seq_one_letter_code
_entity_poly.pdbx_strand_id
1 'polypeptide(L)'
;MTRARSKGKLLAAAGVLISVGVLAGAAAEVPGRPGPRRSGVARTPFGRTAEGDAVDLFTLTNAHGIEVRAMSYGGIIVSLRVPDREGRLDDVVLGHESLEGYLKSPSYFGAIV
;
A
#
# COMPACT_ATOMS: atom_id res chain seq x y z
N MET A 1 43.00 -2.95 42.46
CA MET A 1 43.67 -1.63 42.51
C MET A 1 45.05 -1.75 41.87
N THR A 2 45.18 -1.55 40.55
CA THR A 2 46.46 -1.18 39.91
C THR A 2 46.18 -0.47 38.58
N ARG A 3 46.63 0.78 38.46
CA ARG A 3 46.63 1.62 37.25
C ARG A 3 47.48 0.98 36.13
N ALA A 4 47.16 1.26 34.85
CA ALA A 4 47.96 2.17 34.01
C ALA A 4 47.73 1.99 32.49
N ARG A 5 47.94 3.11 31.77
CA ARG A 5 48.12 3.32 30.30
C ARG A 5 46.80 3.48 29.52
N SER A 6 46.28 4.69 29.23
CA SER A 6 46.85 5.88 28.56
C SER A 6 47.49 5.58 27.19
N LYS A 7 46.79 6.00 26.13
CA LYS A 7 47.25 6.58 24.84
C LYS A 7 45.99 6.83 23.98
N GLY A 8 45.53 8.08 23.86
CA GLY A 8 45.66 8.88 22.63
C GLY A 8 44.62 8.46 21.58
N LYS A 9 43.60 9.27 21.30
CA LYS A 9 43.66 10.32 20.27
C LYS A 9 42.67 11.45 20.57
N LEU A 10 43.22 12.65 20.70
CA LEU A 10 42.57 13.94 20.50
C LEU A 10 42.42 14.23 18.99
N LEU A 11 41.65 15.29 18.71
CA LEU A 11 41.46 16.04 17.45
C LEU A 11 40.18 15.63 16.69
N ALA A 12 39.05 16.33 16.87
CA ALA A 12 38.74 17.72 16.47
C ALA A 12 38.55 17.89 14.95
N ALA A 13 37.30 17.98 14.53
CA ALA A 13 36.76 18.58 13.30
C ALA A 13 35.26 18.18 13.29
N ALA A 14 34.26 18.99 12.97
CA ALA A 14 34.15 20.35 12.47
C ALA A 14 32.76 20.83 12.95
N GLY A 15 32.60 22.08 13.35
CA GLY A 15 32.10 23.06 12.38
C GLY A 15 30.58 23.07 12.37
N VAL A 16 30.01 23.86 13.28
CA VAL A 16 28.61 24.29 13.27
C VAL A 16 28.28 24.87 11.90
N LEU A 17 27.30 24.30 11.19
CA LEU A 17 26.66 24.93 10.04
C LEU A 17 25.21 25.24 10.39
N ILE A 18 24.99 26.53 10.66
CA ILE A 18 23.68 27.16 10.72
C ILE A 18 23.13 27.16 9.28
N SER A 19 22.18 26.30 8.98
CA SER A 19 21.38 26.41 7.77
C SER A 19 20.32 27.50 7.98
N VAL A 20 20.57 28.63 7.32
CA VAL A 20 19.65 29.77 7.16
C VAL A 20 18.33 29.29 6.56
N GLY A 21 17.23 29.77 7.16
CA GLY A 21 15.88 29.47 6.73
C GLY A 21 15.58 29.96 5.32
N VAL A 22 14.99 29.08 4.53
CA VAL A 22 14.25 29.45 3.32
C VAL A 22 12.76 29.44 3.69
N LEU A 23 12.21 30.63 3.90
CA LEU A 23 10.79 30.90 3.81
C LEU A 23 10.42 30.96 2.32
N ALA A 24 10.15 29.79 1.74
CA ALA A 24 9.45 29.69 0.46
C ALA A 24 7.97 29.45 0.75
N GLY A 25 7.12 30.26 0.12
CA GLY A 25 5.75 30.53 0.55
C GLY A 25 4.87 29.30 0.74
N ALA A 26 4.02 29.38 1.76
CA ALA A 26 2.85 28.53 1.91
C ALA A 26 1.92 28.77 0.71
N ALA A 27 2.09 27.98 -0.35
CA ALA A 27 0.97 27.67 -1.21
C ALA A 27 -0.01 26.92 -0.32
N ALA A 28 -1.14 27.55 -0.01
CA ALA A 28 -2.24 26.89 0.67
C ALA A 28 -2.72 25.74 -0.23
N GLU A 29 -2.15 24.55 -0.03
CA GLU A 29 -2.65 23.32 -0.61
C GLU A 29 -4.08 23.15 -0.10
N VAL A 30 -5.04 23.12 -1.02
CA VAL A 30 -6.42 22.75 -0.71
C VAL A 30 -6.37 21.34 -0.13
N PRO A 31 -6.71 21.14 1.16
CA PRO A 31 -6.71 19.81 1.75
C PRO A 31 -7.78 18.97 1.02
N GLY A 32 -7.37 17.83 0.45
CA GLY A 32 -8.30 16.84 -0.10
C GLY A 32 -8.12 16.42 -1.56
N ARG A 33 -7.12 16.93 -2.30
CA ARG A 33 -6.81 16.39 -3.65
C ARG A 33 -5.56 15.51 -3.59
N PRO A 34 -5.69 14.17 -3.65
CA PRO A 34 -4.53 13.31 -3.87
C PRO A 34 -3.84 13.75 -5.18
N GLY A 35 -2.52 13.91 -5.13
CA GLY A 35 -1.72 14.09 -6.35
C GLY A 35 -1.94 12.92 -7.32
N PRO A 36 -1.68 13.10 -8.63
CA PRO A 36 -1.96 12.09 -9.64
C PRO A 36 -1.26 10.77 -9.29
N ARG A 37 -2.05 9.76 -8.91
CA ARG A 37 -1.55 8.39 -8.71
C ARG A 37 -1.41 7.72 -10.08
N ARG A 38 -0.33 6.98 -10.30
CA ARG A 38 -0.13 6.25 -11.57
C ARG A 38 -1.24 5.20 -11.69
N SER A 39 -2.00 5.25 -12.79
CA SER A 39 -2.93 4.17 -13.11
C SER A 39 -2.13 2.95 -13.56
N GLY A 40 -2.55 1.75 -13.20
CA GLY A 40 -1.81 0.53 -13.52
C GLY A 40 -2.54 -0.75 -13.15
N VAL A 41 -1.96 -1.86 -13.61
CA VAL A 41 -2.42 -3.21 -13.29
C VAL A 41 -1.23 -4.01 -12.77
N ALA A 42 -1.37 -4.60 -11.59
CA ALA A 42 -0.42 -5.55 -11.03
C ALA A 42 -1.07 -6.94 -10.93
N ARG A 43 -0.27 -8.00 -11.08
CA ARG A 43 -0.72 -9.38 -10.95
C ARG A 43 0.08 -10.10 -9.89
N THR A 44 -0.59 -10.83 -9.00
CA THR A 44 0.05 -11.64 -7.95
C THR A 44 -0.65 -12.99 -7.84
N PRO A 45 0.07 -14.10 -7.60
CA PRO A 45 -0.56 -15.38 -7.29
C PRO A 45 -1.43 -15.27 -6.04
N PHE A 46 -2.62 -15.88 -6.07
CA PHE A 46 -3.56 -15.91 -4.94
C PHE A 46 -3.74 -17.31 -4.35
N GLY A 47 -3.62 -18.35 -5.19
CA GLY A 47 -3.67 -19.73 -4.74
C GLY A 47 -3.89 -20.71 -5.88
N ARG A 48 -4.34 -21.92 -5.52
CA ARG A 48 -4.77 -22.95 -6.47
C ARG A 48 -6.10 -23.54 -6.04
N THR A 49 -6.90 -23.98 -7.00
CA THR A 49 -8.13 -24.75 -6.74
C THR A 49 -7.80 -26.18 -6.29
N ALA A 50 -8.81 -26.93 -5.86
CA ALA A 50 -8.65 -28.35 -5.50
C ALA A 50 -8.21 -29.21 -6.70
N GLU A 51 -8.59 -28.78 -7.90
CA GLU A 51 -8.22 -29.37 -9.19
C GLU A 51 -6.80 -28.97 -9.64
N GLY A 52 -6.16 -28.03 -8.94
CA GLY A 52 -4.79 -27.58 -9.19
C GLY A 52 -4.65 -26.34 -10.06
N ASP A 53 -5.76 -25.75 -10.52
CA ASP A 53 -5.77 -24.57 -11.38
C ASP A 53 -5.21 -23.36 -10.64
N ALA A 54 -4.29 -22.62 -11.28
CA ALA A 54 -3.71 -21.43 -10.69
C ALA A 54 -4.71 -20.28 -10.69
N VAL A 55 -4.86 -19.62 -9.54
CA VAL A 55 -5.68 -18.42 -9.37
C VAL A 55 -4.78 -17.24 -9.06
N ASP A 56 -4.81 -16.24 -9.93
CA ASP A 56 -4.17 -14.95 -9.76
C ASP A 56 -5.15 -13.87 -9.26
N LEU A 57 -4.61 -12.90 -8.51
CA LEU A 57 -5.21 -11.61 -8.20
C LEU A 57 -4.67 -10.54 -9.15
N PHE A 58 -5.57 -9.69 -9.63
CA PHE A 58 -5.29 -8.49 -10.40
C PHE A 58 -5.64 -7.27 -9.57
N THR A 59 -4.66 -6.41 -9.32
CA THR A 59 -4.84 -5.13 -8.63
C THR A 59 -4.82 -4.00 -9.65
N LEU A 60 -5.95 -3.32 -9.81
CA LEU A 60 -6.13 -2.19 -10.71
C LEU A 60 -6.16 -0.90 -9.89
N THR A 61 -5.32 0.06 -10.24
CA THR A 61 -5.32 1.39 -9.64
C THR A 61 -5.67 2.45 -10.68
N ASN A 62 -6.43 3.47 -10.28
CA ASN A 62 -6.71 4.61 -11.15
C ASN A 62 -6.08 5.92 -10.61
N ALA A 63 -6.09 6.96 -11.45
CA ALA A 63 -5.55 8.26 -11.11
C ALA A 63 -6.31 9.00 -9.99
N HIS A 64 -7.57 8.61 -9.75
CA HIS A 64 -8.42 9.13 -8.68
C HIS A 64 -8.22 8.42 -7.35
N GLY A 65 -7.34 7.42 -7.34
CA GLY A 65 -6.93 6.77 -6.13
C GLY A 65 -7.81 5.61 -5.67
N ILE A 66 -8.69 5.12 -6.54
CA ILE A 66 -9.43 3.88 -6.34
C ILE A 66 -8.51 2.69 -6.63
N GLU A 67 -8.65 1.63 -5.83
CA GLU A 67 -7.99 0.35 -6.03
C GLU A 67 -9.03 -0.78 -6.08
N VAL A 68 -8.98 -1.61 -7.13
CA VAL A 68 -9.81 -2.80 -7.28
C VAL A 68 -8.90 -4.01 -7.25
N ARG A 69 -9.24 -5.04 -6.46
CA ARG A 69 -8.61 -6.35 -6.55
C ARG A 69 -9.64 -7.36 -7.01
N ALA A 70 -9.34 -8.05 -8.12
CA ALA A 70 -10.19 -9.08 -8.69
C ALA A 70 -9.40 -10.36 -8.91
N MET A 71 -9.99 -11.52 -8.66
CA MET A 71 -9.35 -12.80 -8.93
C MET A 71 -9.77 -13.37 -10.29
N SER A 72 -8.87 -14.13 -10.90
CA SER A 72 -9.11 -14.88 -12.16
C SER A 72 -10.19 -15.94 -12.03
N TYR A 73 -10.42 -16.48 -10.83
CA TYR A 73 -11.49 -17.44 -10.57
C TYR A 73 -12.84 -16.71 -10.45
N GLY A 74 -13.75 -16.99 -11.39
CA GLY A 74 -15.10 -16.41 -11.40
C GLY A 74 -15.16 -14.88 -11.59
N GLY A 75 -14.03 -14.23 -11.89
CA GLY A 75 -13.94 -12.77 -12.01
C GLY A 75 -14.29 -12.03 -10.72
N ILE A 76 -14.12 -12.67 -9.56
CA ILE A 76 -14.63 -12.17 -8.29
C ILE A 76 -13.87 -10.93 -7.84
N ILE A 77 -14.59 -9.84 -7.54
CA ILE A 77 -14.04 -8.67 -6.85
C ILE A 77 -13.83 -9.03 -5.38
N VAL A 78 -12.56 -9.07 -4.97
CA VAL A 78 -12.12 -9.41 -3.61
C VAL A 78 -12.05 -8.17 -2.72
N SER A 79 -11.79 -7.01 -3.31
CA SER A 79 -11.60 -5.75 -2.58
C SER A 79 -11.84 -4.56 -3.49
N LEU A 80 -12.51 -3.54 -2.98
CA LEU A 80 -12.71 -2.26 -3.65
C LEU A 80 -12.43 -1.15 -2.66
N ARG A 81 -11.25 -0.53 -2.78
CA ARG A 81 -10.84 0.55 -1.89
C ARG A 81 -11.13 1.91 -2.51
N VAL A 82 -11.97 2.68 -1.84
CA VAL A 82 -12.41 4.00 -2.30
C VAL A 82 -12.12 5.07 -1.25
N PRO A 83 -11.72 6.28 -1.65
CA PRO A 83 -11.51 7.38 -0.71
C PRO A 83 -12.83 7.88 -0.15
N ASP A 84 -12.87 8.12 1.17
CA ASP A 84 -13.97 8.82 1.84
C ASP A 84 -13.91 10.35 1.60
N ARG A 85 -14.80 11.10 2.28
CA ARG A 85 -14.86 12.57 2.16
C ARG A 85 -13.57 13.26 2.61
N GLU A 86 -12.81 12.63 3.49
CA GLU A 86 -11.52 13.11 3.98
C GLU A 86 -10.33 12.53 3.18
N GLY A 87 -10.60 11.74 2.13
CA GLY A 87 -9.60 11.12 1.25
C GLY A 87 -8.97 9.83 1.80
N ARG A 88 -9.48 9.28 2.91
CA ARG A 88 -8.98 8.02 3.48
C ARG A 88 -9.54 6.84 2.70
N LEU A 89 -8.67 5.90 2.33
CA LEU A 89 -9.07 4.70 1.58
C LEU A 89 -9.60 3.61 2.50
N ASP A 90 -10.80 3.12 2.22
CA ASP A 90 -11.39 1.96 2.90
C ASP A 90 -12.02 0.97 1.92
N ASP A 91 -12.08 -0.30 2.31
CA ASP A 91 -12.68 -1.37 1.51
C ASP A 91 -14.20 -1.40 1.70
N VAL A 92 -14.93 -1.30 0.60
CA VAL A 92 -16.41 -1.23 0.63
C VAL A 92 -17.09 -2.49 0.12
N VAL A 93 -16.32 -3.55 -0.16
CA VAL A 93 -16.87 -4.84 -0.62
C VAL A 93 -16.72 -5.90 0.47
N LEU A 94 -17.75 -6.72 0.62
CA LEU A 94 -17.69 -7.92 1.45
C LEU A 94 -16.94 -9.02 0.70
N GLY A 95 -16.06 -9.73 1.39
CA GLY A 95 -15.28 -10.79 0.78
C GLY A 95 -14.56 -11.64 1.82
N HIS A 96 -13.82 -12.62 1.33
CA HIS A 96 -12.91 -13.44 2.13
C HIS A 96 -11.47 -12.99 1.90
N GLU A 97 -10.61 -13.22 2.90
CA GLU A 97 -9.18 -12.91 2.78
C GLU A 97 -8.40 -13.97 2.00
N SER A 98 -8.96 -15.18 1.83
CA SER A 98 -8.30 -16.33 1.19
C SER A 98 -9.14 -16.96 0.09
N LEU A 99 -8.47 -17.59 -0.88
CA LEU A 99 -9.13 -18.36 -1.95
C LEU A 99 -10.04 -19.45 -1.38
N GLU A 100 -9.60 -20.12 -0.33
CA GLU A 100 -10.37 -21.20 0.29
C GLU A 100 -11.70 -20.72 0.89
N GLY A 101 -11.76 -19.48 1.40
CA GLY A 101 -13.00 -18.85 1.83
C GLY A 101 -14.00 -18.74 0.67
N TYR A 102 -13.54 -18.36 -0.52
CA TYR A 102 -14.39 -18.29 -1.72
C TYR A 102 -14.80 -19.68 -2.24
N LEU A 103 -13.94 -20.68 -2.16
CA LEU A 103 -14.25 -22.04 -2.63
C LEU A 103 -15.26 -22.76 -1.74
N LYS A 104 -15.28 -22.48 -0.44
CA LYS A 104 -16.16 -23.15 0.54
C LYS A 104 -17.45 -22.39 0.82
N SER A 105 -17.46 -21.09 0.59
CA SER A 105 -18.60 -20.23 0.89
C SER A 105 -19.72 -20.39 -0.15
N PRO A 106 -20.98 -20.58 0.27
CA PRO A 106 -22.12 -20.57 -0.66
C PRO A 106 -22.47 -19.15 -1.15
N SER A 107 -21.84 -18.11 -0.58
CA SER A 107 -22.08 -16.70 -0.93
C SER A 107 -21.31 -16.30 -2.18
N TYR A 108 -22.00 -15.70 -3.15
CA TYR A 108 -21.46 -15.21 -4.43
C TYR A 108 -20.90 -13.79 -4.34
N PHE A 109 -20.11 -13.49 -3.30
CA PHE A 109 -19.58 -12.13 -3.11
C PHE A 109 -18.71 -11.70 -4.30
N GLY A 110 -19.06 -10.57 -4.90
CA GLY A 110 -18.30 -9.95 -5.99
C GLY A 110 -18.20 -10.77 -7.28
N ALA A 111 -18.89 -11.90 -7.39
CA ALA A 111 -18.85 -12.78 -8.56
C ALA A 111 -19.61 -12.20 -9.76
N ILE A 112 -19.14 -12.51 -10.96
CA ILE A 112 -19.82 -12.17 -12.21
C ILE A 112 -20.71 -13.36 -12.60
N VAL A 113 -21.97 -13.11 -12.97
CA VAL A 113 -22.97 -14.11 -13.37
C VAL A 113 -23.52 -13.88 -14.77
#